data_AF-A0A7S2AVK8-F1
#
_entry.id   AF-A0A7S2AVK8-F1
#
_cell.length_a   1.000
_cell.length_b   1.000
_cell.length_c   1.000
_cell.angle_alpha   90.00
_cell.angle_beta   90.00
_cell.angle_gamma   90.00
#
_symmetry.space_group_name_H-M   'P 1'
#
loop_
_entity.id
_entity.type
_entity.pdbx_description
1 polymer ?
#
loop_
_entity_poly.entity_id
_entity_poly.type
_entity_poly.pdbx_seq_one_letter_code
_entity_poly.pdbx_strand_id
1 'polypeptide(L)'
;VCVQMQKSVYELAARFQHEAGRFYYVTPTSYLELINAFKDLLDFKRGEVSTFKSRYDNGLDKIISTENMVGGMQTQLEELKPFLKKTAAETAELIVVVEGEQKKAASTAELVAKDEQAASEMAAEATAMKEDAQRDLDKAMPALHAAVDALSQLKKSDLVEVKAMKTPPDGVVLVSKALCWCFDVAPKKVAAPDGRGKVDDFWEPSKKSIWGDPNLLT
;
A
#
# COMPACT_ATOMS: atom_id res chain seq x y z
N VAL A 1 -46.89 -2.40 81.58
CA VAL A 1 -45.63 -3.03 82.01
C VAL A 1 -45.08 -2.39 83.29
N CYS A 2 -44.63 -1.14 83.27
CA CYS A 2 -44.06 -0.50 84.48
C CYS A 2 -45.01 -0.48 85.69
N VAL A 3 -46.31 -0.18 85.48
CA VAL A 3 -47.33 -0.23 86.55
C VAL A 3 -47.43 -1.63 87.18
N GLN A 4 -47.35 -2.68 86.36
CA GLN A 4 -47.43 -4.05 86.83
C GLN A 4 -46.17 -4.46 87.59
N MET A 5 -45.00 -4.04 87.10
CA MET A 5 -43.72 -4.24 87.81
C MET A 5 -43.75 -3.56 89.19
N GLN A 6 -44.23 -2.31 89.27
CA GLN A 6 -44.33 -1.59 90.53
C GLN A 6 -45.28 -2.29 91.52
N LYS A 7 -46.46 -2.73 91.06
CA LYS A 7 -47.41 -3.49 91.89
C LYS A 7 -46.80 -4.79 92.42
N SER A 8 -46.07 -5.52 91.57
CA SER A 8 -45.36 -6.74 91.97
C SER A 8 -44.29 -6.46 93.03
N VAL A 9 -43.56 -5.35 92.93
CA VAL A 9 -42.55 -4.95 93.94
C VAL A 9 -43.21 -4.58 95.28
N TYR A 10 -44.40 -3.97 95.27
CA TYR A 10 -45.16 -3.73 96.50
C TYR A 10 -45.55 -5.04 97.20
N GLU A 11 -46.03 -6.04 96.46
CA GLU A 11 -46.36 -7.35 97.01
C GLU A 11 -45.12 -8.08 97.53
N LEU A 12 -43.99 -8.01 96.81
CA LEU A 12 -42.72 -8.58 97.26
C LEU A 12 -42.18 -7.88 98.51
N ALA A 13 -42.30 -6.56 98.62
CA ALA A 13 -41.84 -5.82 99.78
C ALA A 13 -42.60 -6.23 101.05
N ALA A 14 -43.92 -6.42 100.94
CA ALA A 14 -44.75 -6.93 102.05
C ALA A 14 -44.32 -8.34 102.47
N ARG A 15 -44.06 -9.23 101.50
CA ARG A 15 -43.54 -10.58 101.77
C ARG A 15 -42.15 -10.57 102.41
N PHE A 16 -41.25 -9.73 101.90
CA PHE A 16 -39.88 -9.59 102.41
C PHE A 16 -39.85 -9.12 103.86
N GLN A 17 -40.75 -8.21 104.24
CA GLN A 17 -40.92 -7.79 105.62
C GLN A 17 -41.38 -8.97 106.51
N HIS A 18 -42.36 -9.75 106.05
CA HIS A 18 -42.87 -10.89 106.81
C HIS A 18 -41.83 -12.01 106.99
N GLU A 19 -41.08 -12.33 105.93
CA GLU A 19 -40.14 -13.46 105.92
C GLU A 19 -38.78 -13.11 106.55
N ALA A 20 -38.23 -11.92 106.30
CA ALA A 20 -36.87 -11.54 106.71
C ALA A 20 -36.84 -10.46 107.80
N GLY A 21 -37.98 -9.90 108.22
CA GLY A 21 -38.06 -8.86 109.24
C GLY A 21 -37.46 -7.51 108.84
N ARG A 22 -37.14 -7.31 107.56
CA ARG A 22 -36.47 -6.10 107.03
C ARG A 22 -37.45 -5.24 106.24
N PHE A 23 -37.41 -3.93 106.44
CA PHE A 23 -38.23 -2.98 105.69
C PHE A 23 -37.58 -2.60 104.36
N TYR A 24 -38.37 -2.59 103.29
CA TYR A 24 -38.01 -2.04 101.98
C TYR A 24 -39.10 -1.05 101.55
N TYR A 25 -38.71 0.21 101.30
CA TYR A 25 -39.66 1.27 100.97
C TYR A 25 -39.76 1.47 99.47
N VAL A 26 -40.99 1.43 98.97
CA VAL A 26 -41.29 1.61 97.56
C VAL A 26 -41.88 3.03 97.40
N THR A 27 -41.08 3.95 96.87
CA THR A 27 -41.45 5.36 96.70
C THR A 27 -41.88 5.68 95.27
N PRO A 28 -42.69 6.74 95.06
CA PRO A 28 -43.00 7.24 93.71
C PRO A 28 -41.76 7.66 92.92
N THR A 29 -40.68 8.09 93.59
CA THR A 29 -39.41 8.46 92.94
C THR A 29 -38.76 7.25 92.25
N SER A 30 -38.71 6.09 92.89
CA SER A 30 -38.20 4.85 92.28
C SER A 30 -39.05 4.41 91.08
N TYR A 31 -40.35 4.72 91.07
CA TYR A 31 -41.20 4.45 89.91
C TYR A 31 -40.89 5.38 88.72
N LEU A 32 -40.59 6.65 88.96
CA LEU A 32 -40.16 7.59 87.92
C LEU A 32 -38.79 7.18 87.34
N GLU A 33 -37.87 6.74 88.20
CA GLU A 33 -36.57 6.20 87.77
C GLU A 33 -36.74 4.96 86.87
N LEU A 34 -37.63 4.02 87.26
CA LEU A 34 -37.97 2.86 86.43
C LEU A 34 -38.53 3.25 85.06
N ILE A 35 -39.41 4.25 84.99
CA ILE A 35 -39.96 4.74 83.72
C ILE A 35 -38.85 5.31 82.84
N ASN A 36 -37.94 6.12 83.41
CA ASN A 36 -36.85 6.72 82.65
C ASN A 36 -35.89 5.64 82.13
N ALA A 37 -35.45 4.71 82.99
CA ALA A 37 -34.61 3.60 82.58
C ALA A 37 -35.25 2.72 81.49
N PHE A 38 -36.57 2.49 81.58
CA PHE A 38 -37.30 1.73 80.55
C PHE A 38 -37.37 2.48 79.22
N LYS A 39 -37.57 3.80 79.24
CA LYS A 39 -37.54 4.64 78.03
C LYS A 39 -36.15 4.57 77.36
N ASP A 40 -35.09 4.76 78.14
CA ASP A 40 -33.72 4.74 77.64
C ASP A 40 -33.37 3.37 77.02
N LEU A 41 -33.74 2.27 77.69
CA LEU A 41 -33.53 0.93 77.17
C LEU A 41 -34.35 0.67 75.90
N LEU A 42 -35.60 1.13 75.85
CA LEU A 42 -36.46 0.97 74.69
C LEU A 42 -35.91 1.72 73.48
N ASP A 43 -35.44 2.95 73.68
CA ASP A 43 -34.86 3.77 72.62
C ASP A 43 -33.54 3.17 72.13
N PHE A 44 -32.70 2.67 73.04
CA PHE A 44 -31.49 1.91 72.68
C PHE A 44 -31.82 0.69 71.82
N LYS A 45 -32.75 -0.16 72.26
CA LYS A 45 -33.15 -1.37 71.53
C LYS A 45 -33.79 -1.06 70.19
N ARG A 46 -34.59 0.00 70.10
CA ARG A 46 -35.15 0.49 68.83
C ARG A 46 -34.06 0.96 67.89
N GLY A 47 -33.05 1.66 68.40
CA GLY A 47 -31.86 2.05 67.64
C GLY A 47 -31.15 0.84 67.05
N GLU A 48 -30.83 -0.17 67.87
CA GLU A 48 -30.20 -1.41 67.41
C GLU A 48 -31.01 -2.10 66.31
N VAL A 49 -32.31 -2.31 66.53
CA VAL A 49 -33.20 -2.96 65.55
C VAL A 49 -33.30 -2.15 64.26
N SER A 50 -33.38 -0.83 64.35
CA SER A 50 -33.40 0.06 63.19
C SER A 50 -32.11 -0.04 62.38
N THR A 51 -30.95 -0.08 63.05
CA THR A 51 -29.65 -0.28 62.38
C THR A 51 -29.59 -1.64 61.68
N PHE A 52 -30.03 -2.72 62.33
CA PHE A 52 -30.09 -4.03 61.69
C PHE A 52 -31.01 -4.05 60.48
N LYS A 53 -32.21 -3.47 60.61
CA LYS A 53 -33.16 -3.35 59.50
C LYS A 53 -32.53 -2.61 58.32
N SER A 54 -31.94 -1.43 58.55
CA SER A 54 -31.29 -0.65 57.50
C SER A 54 -30.16 -1.44 56.80
N ARG A 55 -29.39 -2.25 57.54
CA ARG A 55 -28.37 -3.12 56.95
C ARG A 55 -28.98 -4.18 56.03
N TYR A 56 -30.10 -4.80 56.42
CA TYR A 56 -30.80 -5.78 55.59
C TYR A 56 -31.42 -5.15 54.36
N ASP A 57 -32.09 -4.01 54.51
CA ASP A 57 -32.70 -3.27 53.40
C ASP A 57 -31.62 -2.89 52.36
N ASN A 58 -30.50 -2.30 52.81
CA ASN A 58 -29.37 -1.98 51.94
C ASN A 58 -28.77 -3.22 51.27
N GLY A 59 -28.64 -4.33 52.00
CA GLY A 59 -28.13 -5.59 51.44
C GLY A 59 -29.04 -6.15 50.36
N LEU A 60 -30.35 -6.13 50.60
CA LEU A 60 -31.36 -6.58 49.66
C LEU A 60 -31.35 -5.73 48.38
N ASP A 61 -31.30 -4.41 48.51
CA ASP A 61 -31.22 -3.48 47.37
C ASP A 61 -29.99 -3.76 46.50
N LYS A 62 -28.83 -4.07 47.13
CA LYS A 62 -27.61 -4.43 46.41
C LYS A 62 -27.73 -5.76 45.69
N ILE A 63 -28.38 -6.76 46.28
CA ILE A 63 -28.62 -8.06 45.64
C ILE A 63 -29.51 -7.87 44.41
N ILE A 64 -30.64 -7.17 44.54
CA ILE A 64 -31.57 -6.90 43.44
C ILE A 64 -30.89 -6.11 42.32
N SER A 65 -30.13 -5.07 42.67
CA SER A 65 -29.38 -4.30 41.68
C SER A 65 -28.37 -5.17 40.94
N THR A 66 -27.69 -6.10 41.63
CA THR A 66 -26.71 -6.99 41.03
C THR A 66 -27.37 -8.03 40.14
N GLU A 67 -28.51 -8.58 40.56
CA GLU A 67 -29.32 -9.50 39.76
C GLU A 67 -29.72 -8.86 38.42
N ASN A 68 -30.20 -7.61 38.44
CA ASN A 68 -30.54 -6.88 37.22
C ASN A 68 -29.32 -6.64 36.32
N MET A 69 -28.17 -6.28 36.88
CA MET A 69 -26.92 -6.10 36.11
C MET A 69 -26.48 -7.42 35.46
N VAL A 70 -26.47 -8.52 36.23
CA VAL A 70 -26.08 -9.84 35.72
C VAL A 70 -27.07 -10.33 34.66
N GLY A 71 -28.37 -10.14 34.84
CA GLY A 71 -29.38 -10.45 33.83
C GLY A 71 -29.13 -9.71 32.52
N GLY A 72 -28.85 -8.40 32.59
CA GLY A 72 -28.49 -7.61 31.40
C GLY A 72 -27.21 -8.12 30.70
N MET A 73 -26.18 -8.46 31.46
CA MET A 73 -24.93 -9.02 30.92
C MET A 73 -25.14 -10.39 30.27
N GLN A 74 -26.02 -11.23 30.84
CA GLN A 74 -26.36 -12.54 30.27
C GLN A 74 -27.04 -12.40 28.91
N THR A 75 -28.02 -11.49 28.78
CA THR A 75 -28.68 -11.22 27.50
C THR A 75 -27.67 -10.74 26.45
N GLN A 76 -26.79 -9.79 26.80
CA GLN A 76 -25.74 -9.32 25.90
C GLN A 76 -24.81 -10.46 25.44
N LEU A 77 -24.44 -11.37 26.35
CA LEU A 77 -23.65 -12.55 26.03
C LEU A 77 -24.38 -13.50 25.08
N GLU A 78 -25.68 -13.71 25.27
CA GLU A 78 -26.49 -14.55 24.39
C GLU A 78 -26.62 -13.96 22.98
N GLU A 79 -26.75 -12.64 22.85
CA GLU A 79 -26.77 -11.92 21.57
C GLU A 79 -25.40 -11.94 20.86
N LEU A 80 -24.30 -11.80 21.60
CA LEU A 80 -22.95 -11.77 21.03
C LEU A 80 -22.45 -13.14 20.58
N LYS A 81 -22.87 -14.23 21.24
CA LYS A 81 -22.47 -15.61 20.89
C LYS A 81 -22.68 -15.98 19.41
N PRO A 82 -23.88 -15.79 18.80
CA PRO A 82 -24.09 -16.12 17.40
C PRO A 82 -23.29 -15.22 16.47
N PHE A 83 -23.16 -13.92 16.80
CA PHE A 83 -22.34 -12.99 16.02
C PHE A 83 -20.88 -13.45 15.97
N LEU A 84 -20.30 -13.81 17.11
CA LEU A 84 -18.92 -14.32 17.19
C LEU A 84 -18.73 -15.63 16.41
N LYS A 85 -19.71 -16.54 16.45
CA LYS A 85 -19.65 -17.78 15.65
C LYS A 85 -19.70 -17.48 14.16
N LYS A 86 -20.54 -16.53 13.75
CA LYS A 86 -20.65 -16.13 12.35
C LYS A 86 -19.36 -15.49 11.85
N THR A 87 -18.81 -14.52 12.59
CA THR A 87 -17.56 -13.86 12.21
C THR A 87 -16.36 -14.81 12.24
N ALA A 88 -16.32 -15.76 13.18
CA ALA A 88 -15.31 -16.82 13.18
C ALA A 88 -15.40 -17.72 11.93
N ALA A 89 -16.61 -18.06 11.47
CA ALA A 89 -16.80 -18.81 10.24
C ALA A 89 -16.38 -18.00 8.99
N GLU A 90 -16.84 -16.75 8.89
CA GLU A 90 -16.50 -15.84 7.79
C GLU A 90 -14.98 -15.59 7.70
N THR A 91 -14.30 -15.43 8.85
CA THR A 91 -12.84 -15.26 8.89
C THR A 91 -12.10 -16.53 8.50
N ALA A 92 -12.58 -17.72 8.89
CA ALA A 92 -12.00 -18.99 8.46
C ALA A 92 -12.10 -19.18 6.93
N GLU A 93 -13.25 -18.82 6.33
CA GLU A 93 -13.42 -18.84 4.88
C GLU A 93 -12.47 -17.88 4.16
N LEU A 94 -12.33 -16.65 4.69
CA LEU A 94 -11.40 -15.65 4.14
C LEU A 94 -9.95 -16.12 4.19
N ILE A 95 -9.52 -16.79 5.27
CA ILE A 95 -8.16 -17.34 5.38
C ILE A 95 -7.91 -18.34 4.24
N VAL A 96 -8.86 -19.23 3.93
CA VAL A 96 -8.72 -20.19 2.83
C VAL A 96 -8.60 -19.49 1.47
N VAL A 97 -9.37 -18.43 1.23
CA VAL A 97 -9.28 -17.64 0.00
C VAL A 97 -7.92 -16.96 -0.12
N VAL A 98 -7.45 -16.31 0.96
CA VAL A 98 -6.15 -15.63 1.00
C VAL A 98 -5.00 -16.61 0.75
N GLU A 99 -5.02 -17.79 1.37
CA GLU A 99 -4.01 -18.82 1.11
C GLU A 99 -4.00 -19.29 -0.36
N GLY A 100 -5.19 -19.40 -0.96
CA GLY A 100 -5.33 -19.75 -2.39
C GLY A 100 -4.79 -18.66 -3.31
N GLU A 101 -5.11 -17.39 -3.04
CA GLU A 101 -4.61 -16.25 -3.80
C GLU A 101 -3.10 -16.05 -3.62
N GLN A 102 -2.57 -16.25 -2.41
CA GLN A 102 -1.15 -16.13 -2.12
C GLN A 102 -0.33 -17.18 -2.91
N LYS A 103 -0.83 -18.41 -3.04
CA LYS A 103 -0.20 -19.43 -3.89
C LYS A 103 -0.19 -19.03 -5.37
N LYS A 104 -1.29 -18.49 -5.88
CA LYS A 104 -1.37 -18.00 -7.27
C LYS A 104 -0.42 -16.82 -7.48
N ALA A 105 -0.41 -15.86 -6.58
CA ALA A 105 0.46 -14.69 -6.62
C ALA A 105 1.95 -15.11 -6.59
N ALA A 106 2.32 -16.07 -5.75
CA ALA A 106 3.68 -16.61 -5.71
C ALA A 106 4.09 -17.26 -7.05
N SER A 107 3.20 -18.06 -7.67
CA SER A 107 3.47 -18.67 -8.97
C SER A 107 3.62 -17.62 -10.08
N THR A 108 2.75 -16.59 -10.09
CA THR A 108 2.85 -15.51 -11.08
C THR A 108 4.11 -14.67 -10.86
N ALA A 109 4.49 -14.40 -9.61
CA ALA A 109 5.72 -13.68 -9.29
C ALA A 109 6.96 -14.42 -9.78
N GLU A 110 6.99 -15.76 -9.64
CA GLU A 110 8.11 -16.56 -10.16
C GLU A 110 8.19 -16.51 -11.70
N LEU A 111 7.04 -16.54 -12.40
CA LEU A 111 7.01 -16.39 -13.86
C LEU A 111 7.48 -15.00 -14.30
N VAL A 112 6.97 -13.94 -13.67
CA VAL A 112 7.35 -12.56 -13.98
C VAL A 112 8.83 -12.33 -13.72
N ALA A 113 9.41 -12.91 -12.65
CA ALA A 113 10.84 -12.82 -12.39
C ALA A 113 11.70 -13.47 -13.49
N LYS A 114 11.24 -14.60 -14.06
CA LYS A 114 11.92 -15.25 -15.20
C LYS A 114 11.82 -14.40 -16.47
N ASP A 115 10.64 -13.87 -16.75
CA ASP A 115 10.41 -13.02 -17.92
C ASP A 115 11.18 -11.69 -17.82
N GLU A 116 11.25 -11.11 -16.62
CA GLU A 116 12.03 -9.89 -16.35
C GLU A 116 13.53 -10.14 -16.57
N GLN A 117 14.05 -11.28 -16.13
CA GLN A 117 15.44 -11.64 -16.37
C GLN A 117 15.72 -11.80 -17.87
N ALA A 118 14.88 -12.54 -18.60
CA ALA A 118 15.03 -12.72 -20.05
C ALA A 118 14.92 -11.39 -20.81
N ALA A 119 13.96 -10.53 -20.44
CA ALA A 119 13.81 -9.21 -21.03
C ALA A 119 15.02 -8.30 -20.74
N SER A 120 15.59 -8.38 -19.53
CA SER A 120 16.79 -7.63 -19.16
C SER A 120 18.01 -8.06 -19.98
N GLU A 121 18.19 -9.37 -20.20
CA GLU A 121 19.25 -9.91 -21.05
C GLU A 121 19.10 -9.45 -22.50
N MET A 122 17.91 -9.58 -23.09
CA MET A 122 17.64 -9.10 -24.45
C MET A 122 17.81 -7.58 -24.59
N ALA A 123 17.40 -6.81 -23.57
CA ALA A 123 17.61 -5.37 -23.55
C ALA A 123 19.11 -5.03 -23.53
N ALA A 124 19.90 -5.74 -22.73
CA ALA A 124 21.36 -5.57 -22.69
C ALA A 124 22.01 -5.86 -24.06
N GLU A 125 21.64 -6.97 -24.70
CA GLU A 125 22.12 -7.31 -26.05
C GLU A 125 21.74 -6.26 -27.09
N ALA A 126 20.48 -5.80 -27.08
CA ALA A 126 20.01 -4.77 -28.00
C ALA A 126 20.72 -3.42 -27.78
N THR A 127 21.00 -3.05 -26.51
CA THR A 127 21.78 -1.84 -26.21
C THR A 127 23.23 -1.96 -26.69
N ALA A 128 23.87 -3.11 -26.51
CA ALA A 128 25.23 -3.35 -27.00
C ALA A 128 25.30 -3.25 -28.54
N MET A 129 24.35 -3.87 -29.24
CA MET A 129 24.28 -3.79 -30.71
C MET A 129 24.01 -2.34 -31.19
N LYS A 130 23.14 -1.60 -30.48
CA LYS A 130 22.88 -0.20 -30.77
C LYS A 130 24.13 0.67 -30.57
N GLU A 131 24.86 0.47 -29.49
CA GLU A 131 26.10 1.22 -29.20
C GLU A 131 27.18 0.93 -30.23
N ASP A 132 27.33 -0.33 -30.64
CA ASP A 132 28.27 -0.72 -31.70
C ASP A 132 27.92 -0.06 -33.04
N ALA A 133 26.64 -0.09 -33.45
CA ALA A 133 26.19 0.55 -34.68
C ALA A 133 26.33 2.08 -34.61
N GLN A 134 26.01 2.70 -33.48
CA GLN A 134 26.16 4.14 -33.28
C GLN A 134 27.63 4.55 -33.36
N ARG A 135 28.55 3.78 -32.79
CA ARG A 135 30.00 4.03 -32.87
C ARG A 135 30.49 4.03 -34.32
N ASP A 136 30.03 3.10 -35.14
CA ASP A 136 30.46 3.03 -36.54
C ASP A 136 29.81 4.13 -37.39
N LEU A 137 28.57 4.51 -37.07
CA LEU A 137 27.93 5.69 -37.65
C LEU A 137 28.71 6.97 -37.32
N ASP A 138 29.09 7.17 -36.06
CA ASP A 138 29.83 8.35 -35.60
C ASP A 138 31.22 8.45 -36.23
N LYS A 139 31.84 7.34 -36.64
CA LYS A 139 33.08 7.34 -37.44
C LYS A 139 32.82 7.73 -38.89
N ALA A 140 31.71 7.28 -39.48
CA ALA A 140 31.40 7.49 -40.89
C ALA A 140 30.86 8.91 -41.17
N MET A 141 30.10 9.48 -40.23
CA MET A 141 29.44 10.78 -40.39
C MET A 141 30.42 11.94 -40.67
N PRO A 142 31.58 12.07 -39.99
CA PRO A 142 32.56 13.12 -40.30
C PRO A 142 33.13 13.01 -41.72
N ALA A 143 33.39 11.79 -42.20
CA ALA A 143 33.89 11.58 -43.56
C ALA A 143 32.83 11.94 -44.61
N LEU A 144 31.55 11.62 -44.33
CA LEU A 144 30.44 12.00 -45.19
C LEU A 144 30.24 13.52 -45.22
N HIS A 145 30.20 14.17 -44.06
CA HIS A 145 30.07 15.63 -43.98
C HIS A 145 31.23 16.35 -44.66
N ALA A 146 32.47 15.88 -44.47
CA ALA A 146 33.63 16.43 -45.18
C ALA A 146 33.50 16.28 -46.71
N ALA A 147 32.96 15.16 -47.19
CA ALA A 147 32.70 14.96 -48.62
C ALA A 147 31.57 15.87 -49.15
N VAL A 148 30.48 16.04 -48.39
CA VAL A 148 29.37 16.95 -48.74
C VAL A 148 29.85 18.41 -48.74
N ASP A 149 30.64 18.81 -47.76
CA ASP A 149 31.22 20.15 -47.68
C ASP A 149 32.15 20.41 -48.88
N ALA A 150 33.00 19.44 -49.24
CA ALA A 150 33.86 19.54 -50.42
C ALA A 150 33.04 19.65 -51.73
N LEU A 151 31.92 18.93 -51.84
CA LEU A 151 31.00 19.05 -52.98
C LEU A 151 30.32 20.43 -53.02
N SER A 152 29.95 20.99 -51.88
CA SER A 152 29.33 22.32 -51.78
C SER A 152 30.26 23.47 -52.18
N GLN A 153 31.58 23.26 -52.09
CA GLN A 153 32.59 24.22 -52.53
C GLN A 153 32.78 24.23 -54.06
N LEU A 154 32.26 23.23 -54.77
CA LEU A 154 32.41 23.08 -56.21
C LEU A 154 31.48 24.03 -56.95
N LYS A 155 32.03 24.86 -57.84
CA LYS A 155 31.25 25.87 -58.56
C LYS A 155 30.78 25.32 -59.90
N LYS A 156 29.68 25.87 -60.42
CA LYS A 156 29.17 25.53 -61.77
C LYS A 156 30.21 25.77 -62.88
N SER A 157 31.16 26.69 -62.68
CA SER A 157 32.29 26.91 -63.58
C SER A 157 33.17 25.68 -63.75
N ASP A 158 33.46 25.00 -62.65
CA ASP A 158 34.44 23.91 -62.60
C ASP A 158 33.89 22.67 -63.32
N LEU A 159 32.56 22.46 -63.25
CA LEU A 159 31.86 21.42 -64.02
C LEU A 159 31.88 21.67 -65.53
N VAL A 160 31.78 22.93 -65.95
CA VAL A 160 31.83 23.30 -67.38
C VAL A 160 33.22 23.05 -67.95
N GLU A 161 34.27 23.30 -67.17
CA GLU A 161 35.65 23.01 -67.56
C GLU A 161 35.88 21.49 -67.74
N VAL A 162 35.41 20.67 -66.79
CA VAL A 162 35.49 19.20 -66.89
C VAL A 162 34.72 18.69 -68.12
N LYS A 163 33.54 19.24 -68.42
CA LYS A 163 32.76 18.89 -69.62
C LYS A 163 33.47 19.28 -70.92
N ALA A 164 34.24 20.37 -70.93
CA ALA A 164 34.94 20.87 -72.10
C ALA A 164 36.21 20.08 -72.46
N MET A 165 36.70 19.20 -71.58
CA MET A 165 37.88 18.37 -71.85
C MET A 165 37.62 17.38 -73.00
N LYS A 166 38.56 17.34 -73.96
CA LYS A 166 38.52 16.44 -75.13
C LYS A 166 39.07 15.05 -74.80
N THR A 167 40.08 14.98 -73.95
CA THR A 167 40.68 13.74 -73.41
C THR A 167 40.83 13.91 -71.90
N PRO A 168 39.95 13.32 -71.08
CA PRO A 168 39.99 13.43 -69.63
C PRO A 168 41.20 12.66 -69.04
N PRO A 169 41.85 13.17 -67.97
CA PRO A 169 42.82 12.40 -67.20
C PRO A 169 42.19 11.19 -66.50
N ASP A 170 42.98 10.16 -66.21
CA ASP A 170 42.52 8.87 -65.64
C ASP A 170 41.66 9.02 -64.36
N GLY A 171 41.98 10.00 -63.50
CA GLY A 171 41.19 10.28 -62.30
C GLY A 171 39.76 10.77 -62.59
N VAL A 172 39.58 11.56 -63.65
CA VAL A 172 38.26 12.06 -64.07
C VAL A 172 37.43 10.94 -64.70
N VAL A 173 38.08 10.04 -65.44
CA VAL A 173 37.43 8.85 -66.01
C VAL A 173 36.91 7.93 -64.89
N LEU A 174 37.71 7.69 -63.85
CA LEU A 174 37.32 6.85 -62.72
C LEU A 174 36.13 7.44 -61.94
N VAL A 175 36.15 8.75 -61.66
CA VAL A 175 35.04 9.44 -60.99
C VAL A 175 33.77 9.43 -61.85
N SER A 176 33.90 9.64 -63.16
CA SER A 176 32.76 9.55 -64.09
C SER A 176 32.14 8.15 -64.13
N LYS A 177 32.97 7.10 -64.04
CA LYS A 177 32.50 5.71 -63.93
C LYS A 177 31.75 5.44 -62.63
N ALA A 178 32.26 5.95 -61.50
CA ALA A 178 31.58 5.84 -60.21
C ALA A 178 30.24 6.58 -60.20
N LEU A 179 30.18 7.79 -60.77
CA LEU A 179 28.94 8.56 -60.93
C LEU A 179 27.93 7.85 -61.84
N CYS A 180 28.37 7.26 -62.96
CA CYS A 180 27.50 6.43 -63.81
C CYS A 180 26.87 5.26 -63.06
N TRP A 181 27.59 4.66 -62.11
CA TRP A 181 27.04 3.59 -61.27
C TRP A 181 26.11 4.11 -60.18
N CYS A 182 26.42 5.23 -59.52
CA CYS A 182 25.55 5.81 -58.50
C CYS A 182 24.25 6.39 -59.07
N PHE A 183 24.27 6.89 -60.31
CA PHE A 183 23.13 7.49 -61.00
C PHE A 183 22.49 6.56 -62.07
N ASP A 184 22.83 5.26 -62.08
CA ASP A 184 22.29 4.23 -62.99
C ASP A 184 22.30 4.60 -64.49
N VAL A 185 23.37 5.24 -64.97
CA VAL A 185 23.53 5.60 -66.38
C VAL A 185 24.28 4.49 -67.14
N ALA A 186 23.61 3.90 -68.12
CA ALA A 186 24.16 2.80 -68.91
C ALA A 186 25.41 3.22 -69.72
N PRO A 187 26.50 2.40 -69.71
CA PRO A 187 27.70 2.70 -70.48
C PRO A 187 27.47 2.55 -71.99
N LYS A 188 28.20 3.33 -72.79
CA LYS A 188 28.19 3.21 -74.25
C LYS A 188 29.35 2.31 -74.67
N LYS A 189 29.06 1.26 -75.44
CA LYS A 189 30.08 0.32 -75.92
C LYS A 189 30.83 0.91 -77.12
N VAL A 190 32.10 1.27 -76.93
CA VAL A 190 32.98 1.82 -77.98
C VAL A 190 34.07 0.80 -78.34
N ALA A 191 34.63 0.87 -79.55
CA ALA A 191 35.71 -0.03 -79.99
C ALA A 191 37.02 0.30 -79.25
N ALA A 192 37.75 -0.72 -78.78
CA ALA A 192 38.99 -0.54 -78.03
C ALA A 192 40.08 0.19 -78.85
N PRO A 193 40.92 1.04 -78.24
CA PRO A 193 42.03 1.71 -78.92
C PRO A 193 43.07 0.77 -79.56
N ASP A 194 43.08 -0.51 -79.16
CA ASP A 194 43.99 -1.55 -79.63
C ASP A 194 43.35 -2.48 -80.70
N GLY A 195 42.20 -2.12 -81.25
CA GLY A 195 41.56 -2.82 -82.36
C GLY A 195 41.03 -4.23 -82.05
N ARG A 196 41.07 -4.69 -80.79
CA ARG A 196 40.47 -5.96 -80.34
C ARG A 196 39.52 -5.72 -79.16
N GLY A 197 38.21 -5.80 -79.43
CA GLY A 197 37.14 -5.81 -78.41
C GLY A 197 36.33 -4.52 -78.28
N LYS A 198 35.16 -4.62 -77.61
CA LYS A 198 34.31 -3.47 -77.21
C LYS A 198 34.58 -3.16 -75.75
N VAL A 199 34.96 -1.92 -75.43
CA VAL A 199 35.17 -1.45 -74.07
C VAL A 199 33.99 -0.55 -73.69
N ASP A 200 33.52 -0.68 -72.45
CA ASP A 200 32.47 0.16 -71.90
C ASP A 200 33.03 1.56 -71.65
N ASP A 201 32.62 2.53 -72.47
CA ASP A 201 32.94 3.94 -72.31
C ASP A 201 31.89 4.60 -71.41
N PHE A 202 32.35 5.03 -70.23
CA PHE A 202 31.55 5.73 -69.24
C PHE A 202 31.64 7.25 -69.39
N TRP A 203 32.60 7.76 -70.19
CA TRP A 203 32.84 9.20 -70.35
C TRP A 203 31.79 9.87 -71.24
N GLU A 204 31.49 9.30 -72.41
CA GLU A 204 30.47 9.86 -73.31
C GLU A 204 29.05 9.90 -72.69
N PRO A 205 28.56 8.84 -72.01
CA PRO A 205 27.29 8.88 -71.28
C PRO A 205 27.31 9.85 -70.09
N SER A 206 28.39 9.88 -69.31
CA SER A 206 28.54 10.84 -68.20
C SER A 206 28.48 12.29 -68.70
N LYS A 207 29.15 12.60 -69.81
CA LYS A 207 29.21 13.95 -70.38
C LYS A 207 27.84 14.48 -70.81
N LYS A 208 26.95 13.60 -71.26
CA LYS A 208 25.61 13.94 -71.75
C LYS A 208 24.57 13.95 -70.63
N SER A 209 24.60 12.94 -69.76
CA SER A 209 23.53 12.72 -68.77
C SER A 209 23.85 13.23 -67.36
N ILE A 210 25.13 13.27 -66.97
CA ILE A 210 25.56 13.62 -65.60
C ILE A 210 26.11 15.04 -65.58
N TRP A 211 27.21 15.30 -66.30
CA TRP A 211 27.83 16.64 -66.42
C TRP A 211 26.99 17.63 -67.24
N GLY A 212 25.88 17.18 -67.83
CA GLY A 212 24.93 17.99 -68.58
C GLY A 212 23.73 18.47 -67.77
N ASP A 213 23.48 17.90 -66.59
CA ASP A 213 22.31 18.21 -65.78
C ASP A 213 22.51 19.52 -64.99
N PRO A 214 21.65 20.54 -65.18
CA PRO A 214 21.74 21.82 -64.45
C PRO A 214 21.59 21.69 -62.92
N ASN A 215 21.02 20.57 -62.44
CA ASN A 215 20.71 20.32 -61.04
C ASN A 215 21.66 19.31 -60.37
N LEU A 216 22.77 18.93 -61.02
CA LEU A 216 23.71 17.94 -60.46
C LEU A 216 24.28 18.30 -59.07
N LEU A 217 24.35 19.59 -58.75
CA LEU A 217 24.88 20.12 -57.47
C LEU A 217 23.79 20.59 -56.49
N THR A 218 22.50 20.35 -56.78
CA THR A 218 21.37 20.77 -55.93
C THR A 218 20.72 19.55 -55.29
#